data_AF-A0A255ZZR6-F1
#
_entry.id   AF-A0A255ZZR6-F1
#
_cell.length_a   1.000
_cell.length_b   1.000
_cell.length_c   1.000
_cell.angle_alpha   90.00
_cell.angle_beta   90.00
_cell.angle_gamma   90.00
#
_symmetry.space_group_name_H-M   'P 1'
#
loop_
_entity.id
_entity.type
_entity.pdbx_description
1 polymer ?
#
loop_
_entity_poly.entity_id
_entity_poly.type
_entity_poly.pdbx_seq_one_letter_code
_entity_poly.pdbx_strand_id
1 'polypeptide(L)'
;MSGFGQNSGTTITVCNLWVSSPDLLETTFSNYDPSIHTYTLHQTTAGALENTNLIPVGIVITTSMTLYLRIVNTNTQEISIEALTILISPLILSGATTLDAPTSSAICSVESGGTAPFTFTWSIQGAVVTEGSISTLTIPSNSQASMITCTVTDASDCISSVSMQVVPSASAFDDTITLTTSEIEIVTSSTSVYANDYLNFQSLTFPVIQQQVYLEETGEGWDNFNLNPNGTISALPGTAAGIYNLQYSIFHVNGGFVGSASINLQVFYSAFELIAFVDWDGNGIKSDDEPLFTEGKFLISGSDGTELELYSDTGTYVYNSVSNTTYGFSYQVNDGSLPLFSCETSFLDINPVAGSTTTYFFPITSIPEINGAVSLISYQTPSPGFTRYYEVKVKNIGSLPIVNAVLNVQKPENSTLVSYCNTCIATADGFQKTNITLAPFEQAVLPFEVQFNTIPNIQLGDYV
;
A
#
# COMPACT_ATOMS: atom_id res chain seq x y z
N MET A 1 45.64 81.76 34.95
CA MET A 1 46.06 81.58 33.54
C MET A 1 45.57 80.20 33.15
N SER A 2 44.41 80.15 32.49
CA SER A 2 44.29 79.70 31.08
C SER A 2 44.75 78.24 30.91
N GLY A 3 43.91 77.28 30.56
CA GLY A 3 42.65 77.41 29.84
C GLY A 3 41.79 76.16 29.92
N PHE A 4 40.59 76.34 29.39
CA PHE A 4 39.71 75.28 28.93
C PHE A 4 40.50 74.29 28.04
N GLY A 5 40.44 73.01 28.42
CA GLY A 5 40.95 71.88 27.63
C GLY A 5 39.85 70.82 27.54
N GLN A 6 39.19 70.83 26.39
CA GLN A 6 38.16 69.95 25.83
C GLN A 6 37.77 68.66 26.60
N ASN A 7 36.48 68.58 26.95
CA ASN A 7 35.73 67.33 26.94
C ASN A 7 35.80 66.75 25.52
N SER A 8 36.66 65.76 25.29
CA SER A 8 36.49 64.84 24.17
C SER A 8 36.14 63.50 24.76
N GLY A 9 34.84 63.25 24.94
CA GLY A 9 34.36 61.95 25.37
C GLY A 9 34.51 60.97 24.22
N THR A 10 35.36 59.96 24.38
CA THR A 10 35.53 58.90 23.39
C THR A 10 34.45 57.85 23.62
N THR A 11 33.75 57.45 22.55
CA THR A 11 32.73 56.38 22.62
C THR A 11 33.24 55.15 21.89
N ILE A 12 33.22 54.00 22.56
CA ILE A 12 33.55 52.69 21.99
C ILE A 12 32.29 51.83 22.02
N THR A 13 31.90 51.30 20.85
CA THR A 13 30.79 50.35 20.72
C THR A 13 31.36 48.97 20.46
N VAL A 14 31.07 48.00 21.34
CA VAL A 14 31.55 46.61 21.24
C VAL A 14 30.48 45.64 21.75
N CYS A 15 30.57 44.36 21.38
CA CYS A 15 29.66 43.33 21.92
C CYS A 15 30.02 42.88 23.34
N ASN A 16 31.31 42.86 23.66
CA ASN A 16 31.85 42.75 25.00
C ASN A 16 33.20 43.46 25.01
N LEU A 17 33.62 44.00 26.15
CA LEU A 17 34.97 44.56 26.29
C LEU A 17 35.75 43.76 27.31
N TRP A 18 36.77 43.05 26.85
CA TRP A 18 37.81 42.52 27.73
C TRP A 18 38.81 43.64 28.01
N VAL A 19 38.89 44.07 29.28
CA VAL A 19 39.89 45.06 29.70
C VAL A 19 41.23 44.35 29.85
N SER A 20 41.87 44.01 28.73
CA SER A 20 43.19 43.39 28.69
C SER A 20 44.09 44.11 27.69
N SER A 21 45.10 44.79 28.23
CA SER A 21 46.26 45.38 27.51
C SER A 21 46.12 46.81 26.92
N PRO A 22 47.24 47.56 26.83
CA PRO A 22 47.31 48.99 26.45
C PRO A 22 46.89 49.34 25.01
N ASP A 23 46.62 48.37 24.14
CA ASP A 23 46.26 48.60 22.72
C ASP A 23 44.95 49.41 22.52
N LEU A 24 44.03 49.32 23.49
CA LEU A 24 42.78 50.12 23.50
C LEU A 24 43.03 51.61 23.79
N LEU A 25 44.24 52.03 24.19
CA LEU A 25 44.52 53.43 24.51
C LEU A 25 45.32 54.13 23.42
N GLU A 26 46.30 53.45 22.82
CA GLU A 26 47.16 54.01 21.77
C GLU A 26 46.37 54.38 20.50
N THR A 27 45.30 53.64 20.22
CA THR A 27 44.46 53.85 19.02
C THR A 27 43.36 54.87 19.23
N THR A 28 42.95 55.13 20.47
CA THR A 28 41.70 55.86 20.77
C THR A 28 41.93 57.22 21.43
N PHE A 29 43.12 57.49 21.95
CA PHE A 29 43.46 58.76 22.59
C PHE A 29 44.73 59.36 21.99
N SER A 30 44.58 60.40 21.17
CA SER A 30 45.67 60.99 20.37
C SER A 30 46.80 61.63 21.19
N ASN A 31 46.59 61.87 22.49
CA ASN A 31 47.56 62.46 23.40
C ASN A 31 48.22 61.42 24.34
N TYR A 32 47.86 60.14 24.22
CA TYR A 32 48.47 59.08 25.01
C TYR A 32 49.77 58.61 24.32
N ASP A 33 50.87 58.74 25.05
CA ASP A 33 52.18 58.20 24.66
C ASP A 33 52.63 57.19 25.74
N PRO A 34 52.71 55.90 25.42
CA PRO A 34 53.03 54.83 26.38
C PRO A 34 54.43 54.97 26.99
N SER A 35 55.34 55.73 26.39
CA SER A 35 56.70 55.94 26.89
C SER A 35 56.76 56.96 28.05
N ILE A 36 55.76 57.84 28.14
CA ILE A 36 55.73 58.95 29.11
C ILE A 36 54.41 59.07 29.85
N HIS A 37 53.44 58.18 29.62
CA HIS A 37 52.17 58.17 30.32
C HIS A 37 51.91 56.83 31.02
N THR A 38 51.26 56.90 32.17
CA THR A 38 50.64 55.75 32.85
C THR A 38 49.15 56.02 33.00
N TYR A 39 48.34 54.97 33.08
CA TYR A 39 46.91 55.12 33.19
C TYR A 39 46.26 54.19 34.21
N THR A 40 45.13 54.64 34.76
CA THR A 40 44.24 53.86 35.62
C THR A 40 42.79 54.10 35.23
N LEU A 41 41.96 53.06 35.37
CA LEU A 41 40.56 53.09 34.95
C LEU A 41 39.64 53.09 36.17
N HIS A 42 38.62 53.95 36.17
CA HIS A 42 37.73 54.17 37.31
C HIS A 42 36.26 54.24 36.88
N GLN A 43 35.34 53.87 37.77
CA GLN A 43 33.89 53.96 37.50
C GLN A 43 33.31 55.37 37.70
N THR A 44 34.02 56.23 38.45
CA THR A 44 33.54 57.59 38.76
C THR A 44 34.66 58.62 38.57
N THR A 45 34.28 59.86 38.26
CA THR A 45 35.22 60.97 38.11
C THR A 45 35.99 61.26 39.41
N ALA A 46 35.33 61.15 40.57
CA ALA A 46 35.96 61.32 41.87
C ALA A 46 37.03 60.24 42.13
N GLY A 47 36.72 58.98 41.81
CA GLY A 47 37.69 57.88 41.88
C GLY A 47 38.90 58.11 40.96
N ALA A 48 38.69 58.66 39.76
CA ALA A 48 39.78 59.03 38.84
C ALA A 48 40.62 60.22 39.35
N LEU A 49 40.02 61.22 40.00
CA LEU A 49 40.76 62.35 40.58
C LEU A 49 41.65 61.90 41.75
N GLU A 50 41.10 61.07 42.63
CA GLU A 50 41.77 60.62 43.85
C GLU A 50 42.57 59.33 43.67
N ASN A 51 42.53 58.72 42.49
CA ASN A 51 43.13 57.42 42.17
C ASN A 51 42.66 56.27 43.10
N THR A 52 41.35 56.21 43.37
CA THR A 52 40.72 55.20 44.24
C THR A 52 39.71 54.36 43.46
N ASN A 53 39.32 53.18 44.00
CA ASN A 53 38.34 52.28 43.39
C ASN A 53 38.65 51.91 41.93
N LEU A 54 39.89 51.45 41.70
CA LEU A 54 40.36 51.04 40.38
C LEU A 54 39.52 49.89 39.83
N ILE A 55 39.37 49.85 38.50
CA ILE A 55 38.85 48.68 37.78
C ILE A 55 40.02 47.75 37.48
N PRO A 56 40.04 46.52 38.05
CA PRO A 56 41.07 45.53 37.75
C PRO A 56 41.20 45.20 36.27
N VAL A 57 42.44 44.92 35.84
CA VAL A 57 42.74 44.31 34.54
C VAL A 57 42.09 42.92 34.47
N GLY A 58 41.53 42.55 33.33
CA GLY A 58 40.90 41.26 33.08
C GLY A 58 39.39 41.21 33.37
N ILE A 59 38.75 42.35 33.64
CA ILE A 59 37.29 42.43 33.76
C ILE A 59 36.64 42.46 32.37
N VAL A 60 35.52 41.74 32.25
CA VAL A 60 34.64 41.80 31.08
C VAL A 60 33.49 42.76 31.37
N ILE A 61 33.33 43.75 30.52
CA ILE A 61 32.20 44.70 30.59
C ILE A 61 31.10 44.19 29.66
N THR A 62 29.94 43.88 30.25
CA THR A 62 28.80 43.27 29.56
C THR A 62 27.56 44.18 29.51
N THR A 63 27.64 45.39 30.09
CA THR A 63 26.58 46.40 30.05
C THR A 63 27.18 47.75 29.68
N SER A 64 26.44 48.56 28.91
CA SER A 64 26.85 49.93 28.57
C SER A 64 27.10 50.76 29.82
N MET A 65 28.22 51.46 29.88
CA MET A 65 28.62 52.27 31.02
C MET A 65 29.63 53.36 30.61
N THR A 66 29.80 54.38 31.45
CA THR A 66 30.87 55.36 31.29
C THR A 66 31.97 55.09 32.31
N LEU A 67 33.20 55.01 31.83
CA LEU A 67 34.41 54.91 32.63
C LEU A 67 35.19 56.22 32.57
N TYR A 68 36.06 56.40 33.55
CA TYR A 68 36.94 57.54 33.65
C TYR A 68 38.38 57.06 33.63
N LEU A 69 39.09 57.48 32.60
CA LEU A 69 40.49 57.21 32.41
C LEU A 69 41.29 58.32 33.06
N ARG A 70 42.13 57.96 34.04
CA ARG A 70 43.10 58.86 34.64
C ARG A 70 44.44 58.63 33.95
N ILE A 71 44.97 59.63 33.27
CA ILE A 71 46.27 59.58 32.60
C ILE A 71 47.24 60.45 33.38
N VAL A 72 48.43 59.93 33.66
CA VAL A 72 49.49 60.65 34.37
C VAL A 72 50.73 60.69 33.50
N ASN A 73 51.22 61.89 33.21
CA ASN A 73 52.52 62.06 32.59
C ASN A 73 53.63 61.76 33.61
N THR A 74 54.47 60.77 33.32
CA THR A 74 55.52 60.29 34.24
C THR A 74 56.64 61.33 34.44
N ASN A 75 56.81 62.25 33.49
CA ASN A 75 57.86 63.27 33.53
C ASN A 75 57.38 64.56 34.22
N THR A 76 56.17 65.03 33.91
CA THR A 76 55.64 66.31 34.44
C THR A 76 54.71 66.15 35.64
N GLN A 77 54.26 64.93 35.93
CA GLN A 77 53.23 64.61 36.93
C GLN A 77 51.87 65.29 36.66
N GLU A 78 51.67 65.80 35.44
CA GLU A 78 50.39 66.34 35.01
C GLU A 78 49.35 65.21 34.89
N ILE A 79 48.14 65.49 35.37
CA ILE A 79 47.03 64.55 35.38
C ILE A 79 45.96 65.06 34.42
N SER A 80 45.56 64.23 33.47
CA SER A 80 44.34 64.42 32.69
C SER A 80 43.33 63.32 33.02
N ILE A 81 42.05 63.68 32.96
CA ILE A 81 40.95 62.72 33.14
C ILE A 81 40.04 62.83 31.95
N GLU A 82 39.80 61.69 31.32
CA GLU A 82 38.96 61.60 30.13
C GLU A 82 37.83 60.60 30.38
N ALA A 83 36.64 60.93 29.88
CA ALA A 83 35.50 60.04 29.95
C ALA A 83 35.51 59.09 28.74
N LEU A 84 35.42 57.80 29.02
CA LEU A 84 35.30 56.73 28.03
C LEU A 84 33.89 56.14 28.13
N THR A 85 33.05 56.36 27.12
CA THR A 85 31.72 55.77 27.06
C THR A 85 31.78 54.44 26.34
N ILE A 86 31.39 53.36 27.02
CA ILE A 86 31.29 52.01 26.47
C ILE A 86 29.82 51.74 26.18
N LEU A 87 29.49 51.48 24.92
CA LEU A 87 28.18 51.02 24.49
C LEU A 87 28.27 49.53 24.18
N ILE A 88 27.61 48.71 25.00
CA ILE A 88 27.46 47.28 24.72
C ILE A 88 26.27 47.08 23.80
N SER A 89 26.55 46.51 22.63
CA SER A 89 25.59 46.34 21.53
C SER A 89 25.58 44.87 21.09
N PRO A 90 24.92 43.96 21.83
CA PRO A 90 24.98 42.53 21.54
C PRO A 90 24.31 42.21 20.20
N LEU A 91 24.95 41.39 19.38
CA LEU A 91 24.41 40.97 18.08
C LEU A 91 23.27 39.96 18.25
N ILE A 92 22.04 40.40 18.01
CA ILE A 92 20.82 39.59 18.09
C ILE A 92 20.35 39.25 16.68
N LEU A 93 20.14 37.95 16.44
CA LEU A 93 19.68 37.42 15.17
C LEU A 93 18.26 36.84 15.29
N SER A 94 17.55 36.84 14.17
CA SER A 94 16.33 36.06 13.98
C SER A 94 16.41 35.21 12.71
N GLY A 95 15.66 34.12 12.72
CA GLY A 95 15.49 33.19 11.62
C GLY A 95 14.28 32.30 11.88
N ALA A 96 13.80 31.61 10.84
CA ALA A 96 12.71 30.65 11.01
C ALA A 96 13.15 29.50 11.93
N THR A 97 12.22 28.91 12.69
CA THR A 97 12.52 27.68 13.45
C THR A 97 12.52 26.45 12.54
N THR A 98 11.59 26.42 11.57
CA THR A 98 11.42 25.37 10.57
C THR A 98 11.24 25.97 9.18
N LEU A 99 11.68 25.24 8.15
CA LEU A 99 11.54 25.58 6.74
C LEU A 99 10.93 24.38 6.01
N ASP A 100 9.80 24.56 5.33
CA ASP A 100 9.14 23.50 4.55
C ASP A 100 9.86 23.27 3.22
N ALA A 101 10.44 22.09 3.00
CA ALA A 101 11.08 21.78 1.73
C ALA A 101 10.03 21.64 0.60
N PRO A 102 10.31 22.16 -0.60
CA PRO A 102 11.45 22.97 -0.96
C PRO A 102 11.15 24.44 -0.57
N THR A 103 11.82 24.94 0.46
CA THR A 103 11.96 26.38 0.63
C THR A 103 13.02 26.84 -0.34
N SER A 104 12.72 27.84 -1.16
CA SER A 104 13.70 28.40 -2.11
C SER A 104 14.79 29.22 -1.42
N SER A 105 14.56 29.66 -0.17
CA SER A 105 15.55 30.43 0.58
C SER A 105 15.38 30.35 2.09
N ALA A 106 16.50 30.41 2.81
CA ALA A 106 16.57 30.75 4.23
C ALA A 106 16.97 32.22 4.39
N ILE A 107 16.45 32.88 5.42
CA ILE A 107 16.73 34.29 5.73
C ILE A 107 17.24 34.36 7.17
N CYS A 108 18.29 35.17 7.36
CA CYS A 108 18.91 35.44 8.65
C CYS A 108 18.95 36.95 8.85
N SER A 109 18.20 37.47 9.82
CA SER A 109 18.05 38.91 10.04
C SER A 109 18.81 39.34 11.29
N VAL A 110 19.49 40.49 11.21
CA VAL A 110 20.05 41.17 12.37
C VAL A 110 18.96 42.07 12.95
N GLU A 111 18.41 41.69 14.10
CA GLU A 111 17.29 42.41 14.72
C GLU A 111 17.76 43.62 15.53
N SER A 112 18.91 43.48 16.19
CA SER A 112 19.51 44.57 16.95
C SER A 112 20.97 44.31 17.25
N GLY A 113 21.71 45.41 17.44
CA GLY A 113 23.07 45.41 17.93
C GLY A 113 24.15 45.10 16.89
N GLY A 114 25.38 44.91 17.37
CA GLY A 114 26.59 44.78 16.54
C GLY A 114 27.02 46.09 15.85
N THR A 115 28.15 46.02 15.14
CA THR A 115 28.75 47.12 14.38
C THR A 115 28.92 46.71 12.91
N ALA A 116 28.25 47.42 12.00
CA ALA A 116 28.40 47.17 10.56
C ALA A 116 29.85 47.43 10.06
N PRO A 117 30.31 46.76 8.99
CA PRO A 117 29.62 45.77 8.17
C PRO A 117 29.44 44.40 8.85
N PHE A 118 28.44 43.63 8.39
CA PHE A 118 28.18 42.26 8.83
C PHE A 118 28.60 41.24 7.77
N THR A 119 29.17 40.13 8.22
CA THR A 119 29.53 38.95 7.43
C THR A 119 28.67 37.76 7.87
N PHE A 120 27.96 37.16 6.93
CA PHE A 120 27.10 35.99 7.10
C PHE A 120 27.83 34.76 6.59
N THR A 121 27.97 33.76 7.46
CA THR A 121 28.48 32.43 7.13
C THR A 121 27.35 31.42 7.23
N TRP A 122 27.02 30.78 6.12
CA TRP A 122 25.97 29.77 6.04
C TRP A 122 26.56 28.37 6.02
N SER A 123 26.01 27.48 6.82
CA SER A 123 26.38 26.06 6.84
C SER A 123 25.16 25.14 6.71
N ILE A 124 25.34 24.03 6.01
CA ILE A 124 24.36 22.94 5.90
C ILE A 124 25.01 21.70 6.52
N GLN A 125 24.36 21.11 7.54
CA GLN A 125 24.90 19.97 8.30
C GLN A 125 26.32 20.20 8.84
N GLY A 126 26.64 21.46 9.21
CA GLY A 126 27.95 21.85 9.73
C GLY A 126 29.02 22.11 8.66
N ALA A 127 28.76 21.83 7.38
CA ALA A 127 29.64 22.21 6.29
C ALA A 127 29.32 23.64 5.82
N VAL A 128 30.31 24.53 5.81
CA VAL A 128 30.16 25.91 5.30
C VAL A 128 29.90 25.86 3.79
N VAL A 129 28.82 26.53 3.36
CA VAL A 129 28.37 26.57 1.96
C VAL A 129 28.67 27.92 1.33
N THR A 130 28.44 29.01 2.07
CA THR A 130 28.72 30.37 1.61
C THR A 130 29.16 31.27 2.76
N GLU A 131 29.93 32.30 2.42
CA GLU A 131 30.36 33.36 3.33
C GLU A 131 30.34 34.70 2.58
N GLY A 132 29.86 35.77 3.19
CA GLY A 132 29.85 37.10 2.60
C GLY A 132 28.81 38.03 3.21
N SER A 133 28.37 39.06 2.49
CA SER A 133 27.41 40.06 3.02
C SER A 133 25.93 39.73 2.76
N ILE A 134 25.62 38.53 2.27
CA ILE A 134 24.26 38.16 1.86
C ILE A 134 23.54 37.45 3.02
N SER A 135 22.46 38.06 3.50
CA SER A 135 21.61 37.58 4.59
C SER A 135 20.62 36.48 4.20
N THR A 136 20.71 35.97 2.97
CA THR A 136 19.84 34.94 2.41
C THR A 136 20.64 33.80 1.82
N LEU A 137 20.21 32.56 2.03
CA LEU A 137 20.78 31.37 1.40
C LEU A 137 19.75 30.71 0.50
N THR A 138 20.07 30.53 -0.79
CA THR A 138 19.27 29.67 -1.66
C THR A 138 19.54 28.22 -1.32
N ILE A 139 18.50 27.48 -0.96
CA ILE A 139 18.60 26.07 -0.61
C ILE A 139 18.43 25.25 -1.89
N PRO A 140 19.39 24.37 -2.26
CA PRO A 140 19.21 23.54 -3.45
C PRO A 140 18.04 22.57 -3.23
N SER A 141 17.25 22.34 -4.28
CA SER A 141 15.96 21.62 -4.26
C SER A 141 16.05 20.15 -3.81
N ASN A 142 17.27 19.62 -3.65
CA ASN A 142 17.56 18.28 -3.15
C ASN A 142 18.00 18.26 -1.68
N SER A 143 17.92 19.40 -0.97
CA SER A 143 18.33 19.47 0.43
C SER A 143 17.34 18.72 1.30
N GLN A 144 17.78 17.52 1.69
CA GLN A 144 17.15 16.60 2.63
C GLN A 144 16.83 17.29 3.96
N ALA A 145 16.09 16.63 4.85
CA ALA A 145 15.97 17.04 6.26
C ALA A 145 17.37 17.38 6.82
N SER A 146 17.65 18.68 6.96
CA SER A 146 19.00 19.19 7.22
C SER A 146 18.92 20.40 8.13
N MET A 147 19.90 20.50 9.02
CA MET A 147 20.09 21.69 9.85
C MET A 147 20.87 22.73 9.05
N ILE A 148 20.28 23.91 8.88
CA ILE A 148 20.91 25.09 8.31
C ILE A 148 21.30 26.00 9.47
N THR A 149 22.54 26.44 9.53
CA THR A 149 22.99 27.42 10.53
C THR A 149 23.52 28.66 9.83
N CYS A 150 22.97 29.82 10.21
CA CYS A 150 23.53 31.13 9.87
C CYS A 150 24.34 31.62 11.06
N THR A 151 25.60 31.93 10.82
CA THR A 151 26.49 32.61 11.78
C THR A 151 26.76 34.01 11.24
N VAL A 152 26.57 35.04 12.05
CA VAL A 152 26.84 36.43 11.69
C VAL A 152 27.99 36.94 12.54
N THR A 153 28.98 37.51 11.87
CA THR A 153 30.13 38.19 12.46
C THR A 153 30.08 39.67 12.09
N ASP A 154 30.21 40.56 13.08
CA ASP A 154 30.25 42.01 12.85
C ASP A 154 31.69 42.54 12.68
N ALA A 155 31.85 43.84 12.43
CA ALA A 155 33.16 44.48 12.25
C ALA A 155 34.00 44.57 13.54
N SER A 156 33.41 44.26 14.69
CA SER A 156 34.04 44.22 16.02
C SER A 156 34.24 42.78 16.51
N ASP A 157 34.24 41.80 15.59
CA ASP A 157 34.40 40.36 15.83
C ASP A 157 33.34 39.74 16.75
N CYS A 158 32.17 40.36 16.82
CA CYS A 158 31.02 39.82 17.54
C CYS A 158 30.33 38.72 16.72
N ILE A 159 30.16 37.54 17.32
CA ILE A 159 29.59 36.38 16.65
C ILE A 159 28.26 35.97 17.30
N SER A 160 27.25 35.74 16.48
CA SER A 160 25.96 35.19 16.87
C SER A 160 25.48 34.18 15.84
N SER A 161 24.61 33.24 16.21
CA SER A 161 24.14 32.20 15.28
C SER A 161 22.69 31.81 15.51
N VAL A 162 21.98 31.50 14.42
CA VAL A 162 20.63 30.93 14.43
C VAL A 162 20.59 29.64 13.60
N SER A 163 19.84 28.65 14.06
CA SER A 163 19.66 27.38 13.37
C SER A 163 18.20 27.19 12.92
N MET A 164 18.04 26.72 11.68
CA MET A 164 16.78 26.42 11.02
C MET A 164 16.74 24.94 10.67
N GLN A 165 15.62 24.27 10.92
CA GLN A 165 15.40 22.88 10.51
C GLN A 165 14.61 22.83 9.21
N VAL A 166 15.18 22.25 8.15
CA VAL A 166 14.42 21.93 6.93
C VAL A 166 13.60 20.67 7.20
N VAL A 167 12.27 20.76 7.05
CA VAL A 167 11.34 19.65 7.21
C VAL A 167 10.77 19.32 5.82
N PRO A 168 10.74 18.06 5.38
CA PRO A 168 10.08 17.68 4.13
C PRO A 168 8.61 18.10 4.16
N SER A 169 8.14 18.80 3.12
CA SER A 169 6.69 18.92 2.93
C SER A 169 6.24 17.78 2.03
N ALA A 170 5.19 17.09 2.43
CA ALA A 170 4.54 16.17 1.54
C ALA A 170 3.04 16.24 1.70
N SER A 171 2.41 15.98 0.58
CA SER A 171 0.97 15.89 0.48
C SER A 171 0.69 14.48 -0.01
N ALA A 172 0.39 13.60 0.95
CA ALA A 172 -0.24 12.32 0.65
C ALA A 172 -1.72 12.62 0.37
N PHE A 173 -2.23 12.21 -0.78
CA PHE A 173 -3.60 12.46 -1.20
C PHE A 173 -4.37 11.17 -1.33
N ASP A 174 -5.67 11.20 -1.01
CA ASP A 174 -6.50 10.01 -1.10
C ASP A 174 -6.55 9.45 -2.54
N ASP A 175 -6.52 8.13 -2.63
CA ASP A 175 -6.49 7.38 -3.87
C ASP A 175 -7.82 6.74 -4.21
N THR A 176 -8.01 6.50 -5.51
CA THR A 176 -9.05 5.59 -6.00
C THR A 176 -8.40 4.58 -6.94
N ILE A 177 -8.44 3.31 -6.54
CA ILE A 177 -7.83 2.21 -7.29
C ILE A 177 -8.90 1.17 -7.59
N THR A 178 -8.87 0.63 -8.80
CA THR A 178 -9.74 -0.47 -9.22
C THR A 178 -8.90 -1.70 -9.51
N LEU A 179 -9.34 -2.87 -9.06
CA LEU A 179 -8.66 -4.13 -9.25
C LEU A 179 -9.67 -5.22 -9.63
N THR A 180 -9.32 -6.08 -10.58
CA THR A 180 -10.10 -7.30 -10.87
C THR A 180 -9.31 -8.49 -10.34
N THR A 181 -9.88 -9.23 -9.39
CA THR A 181 -9.20 -10.30 -8.68
C THR A 181 -9.42 -11.67 -9.33
N SER A 182 -8.58 -12.63 -8.92
CA SER A 182 -8.64 -14.04 -9.29
C SER A 182 -8.86 -14.89 -8.03
N GLU A 183 -9.46 -16.07 -8.17
CA GLU A 183 -9.54 -17.05 -7.07
C GLU A 183 -8.21 -17.76 -6.82
N ILE A 184 -7.30 -17.78 -7.80
CA ILE A 184 -6.12 -18.65 -7.80
C ILE A 184 -4.81 -17.86 -7.84
N GLU A 185 -4.83 -16.64 -8.37
CA GLU A 185 -3.63 -15.82 -8.59
C GLU A 185 -3.64 -14.51 -7.82
N ILE A 186 -2.43 -14.02 -7.51
CA ILE A 186 -2.22 -12.66 -7.00
C ILE A 186 -2.34 -11.70 -8.18
N VAL A 187 -3.22 -10.71 -8.06
CA VAL A 187 -3.38 -9.66 -9.08
C VAL A 187 -2.89 -8.33 -8.52
N THR A 188 -2.14 -7.57 -9.31
CA THR A 188 -1.56 -6.28 -8.91
C THR A 188 -2.17 -5.13 -9.71
N SER A 189 -2.46 -4.02 -9.05
CA SER A 189 -3.00 -2.81 -9.68
C SER A 189 -2.03 -2.25 -10.71
N SER A 190 -2.58 -1.70 -11.79
CA SER A 190 -1.80 -0.99 -12.82
C SER A 190 -1.46 0.45 -12.40
N THR A 191 -2.19 0.99 -11.43
CA THR A 191 -1.96 2.31 -10.84
C THR A 191 -1.27 2.19 -9.48
N SER A 192 -0.51 3.22 -9.14
CA SER A 192 0.23 3.34 -7.88
C SER A 192 -0.35 4.49 -7.05
N VAL A 193 -0.36 4.35 -5.72
CA VAL A 193 -0.75 5.41 -4.78
C VAL A 193 0.14 6.65 -4.92
N TYR A 194 1.37 6.50 -5.39
CA TYR A 194 2.25 7.64 -5.64
C TYR A 194 1.83 8.54 -6.81
N ALA A 195 0.79 8.19 -7.58
CA ALA A 195 0.41 8.89 -8.80
C ALA A 195 0.04 10.36 -8.55
N ASN A 196 -0.57 10.66 -7.41
CA ASN A 196 -1.00 11.99 -7.00
C ASN A 196 -0.25 12.51 -5.76
N ASP A 197 0.69 11.75 -5.20
CA ASP A 197 1.46 12.16 -4.02
C ASP A 197 2.68 13.02 -4.39
N TYR A 198 3.10 13.87 -3.44
CA TYR A 198 4.24 14.77 -3.62
C TYR A 198 5.17 14.76 -2.42
N LEU A 199 6.48 14.82 -2.69
CA LEU A 199 7.52 15.15 -1.72
C LEU A 199 8.24 16.40 -2.20
N ASN A 200 8.27 17.43 -1.36
CA ASN A 200 8.86 18.73 -1.66
C ASN A 200 8.33 19.32 -2.98
N PHE A 201 7.00 19.33 -3.15
CA PHE A 201 6.29 19.74 -4.38
C PHE A 201 6.70 19.01 -5.66
N GLN A 202 7.47 17.92 -5.56
CA GLN A 202 7.79 17.05 -6.69
C GLN A 202 6.95 15.79 -6.61
N SER A 203 6.40 15.36 -7.75
CA SER A 203 5.57 14.16 -7.82
C SER A 203 6.38 12.92 -7.42
N LEU A 204 5.78 12.05 -6.60
CA LEU A 204 6.36 10.77 -6.20
C LEU A 204 6.25 9.69 -7.28
N THR A 205 5.98 10.04 -8.53
CA THR A 205 5.97 9.08 -9.63
C THR A 205 7.38 8.54 -9.96
N PHE A 206 7.45 7.28 -10.37
CA PHE A 206 8.68 6.54 -10.64
C PHE A 206 9.55 7.21 -11.73
N PRO A 207 10.92 7.20 -11.65
CA PRO A 207 11.77 6.40 -10.76
C PRO A 207 12.58 7.15 -9.68
N VAL A 208 12.75 8.47 -9.77
CA VAL A 208 13.87 9.14 -9.06
C VAL A 208 13.50 9.51 -7.62
N ILE A 209 12.30 10.01 -7.38
CA ILE A 209 11.93 10.56 -6.06
C ILE A 209 11.42 9.45 -5.12
N GLN A 210 10.89 8.35 -5.66
CA GLN A 210 10.46 7.19 -4.86
C GLN A 210 11.57 6.57 -4.01
N GLN A 211 12.85 6.70 -4.40
CA GLN A 211 13.98 6.17 -3.62
C GLN A 211 14.22 6.94 -2.30
N GLN A 212 13.58 8.09 -2.12
CA GLN A 212 13.68 8.90 -0.91
C GLN A 212 12.58 8.57 0.10
N VAL A 213 11.62 7.73 -0.28
CA VAL A 213 10.47 7.37 0.55
C VAL A 213 10.25 5.87 0.62
N TYR A 214 9.50 5.44 1.62
CA TYR A 214 8.91 4.11 1.69
C TYR A 214 7.48 4.20 2.22
N LEU A 215 6.68 3.18 1.92
CA LEU A 215 5.29 3.08 2.33
C LEU A 215 5.15 2.13 3.52
N GLU A 216 4.21 2.44 4.41
CA GLU A 216 3.71 1.52 5.42
C GLU A 216 2.19 1.39 5.31
N GLU A 217 1.73 0.14 5.35
CA GLU A 217 0.31 -0.19 5.52
C GLU A 217 -0.14 0.27 6.91
N THR A 218 -1.23 1.01 6.98
CA THR A 218 -1.80 1.51 8.24
C THR A 218 -3.29 1.23 8.31
N GLY A 219 -3.86 1.19 9.51
CA GLY A 219 -5.27 0.87 9.70
C GLY A 219 -5.59 -0.63 9.48
N GLU A 220 -6.88 -0.93 9.39
CA GLU A 220 -7.41 -2.29 9.22
C GLU A 220 -7.77 -2.58 7.74
N GLY A 221 -7.98 -3.85 7.40
CA GLY A 221 -8.49 -4.26 6.07
C GLY A 221 -7.42 -4.76 5.09
N TRP A 222 -6.15 -4.82 5.49
CA TRP A 222 -5.04 -5.32 4.68
C TRP A 222 -4.93 -6.85 4.61
N ASP A 223 -5.78 -7.61 5.29
CA ASP A 223 -5.66 -9.08 5.40
C ASP A 223 -5.54 -9.82 4.04
N ASN A 224 -6.15 -9.26 2.99
CA ASN A 224 -6.14 -9.82 1.64
C ASN A 224 -5.38 -8.96 0.62
N PHE A 225 -4.61 -7.98 1.09
CA PHE A 225 -3.90 -7.03 0.23
C PHE A 225 -2.47 -6.80 0.68
N ASN A 226 -1.60 -6.48 -0.27
CA ASN A 226 -0.22 -6.07 0.00
C ASN A 226 0.06 -4.76 -0.73
N LEU A 227 0.59 -3.78 0.00
CA LEU A 227 1.11 -2.54 -0.57
C LEU A 227 2.56 -2.76 -1.02
N ASN A 228 2.79 -2.66 -2.33
CA ASN A 228 4.11 -2.87 -2.90
C ASN A 228 5.01 -1.62 -2.74
N PRO A 229 6.34 -1.77 -2.72
CA PRO A 229 7.27 -0.63 -2.59
C PRO A 229 7.14 0.44 -3.68
N ASN A 230 6.68 0.06 -4.88
CA ASN A 230 6.40 0.98 -6.00
C ASN A 230 5.01 1.66 -5.89
N GLY A 231 4.27 1.42 -4.81
CA GLY A 231 2.95 1.95 -4.52
C GLY A 231 1.78 1.25 -5.22
N THR A 232 2.00 0.17 -5.98
CA THR A 232 0.88 -0.65 -6.49
C THR A 232 0.32 -1.54 -5.38
N ILE A 233 -0.94 -1.94 -5.50
CA ILE A 233 -1.61 -2.83 -4.53
C ILE A 233 -1.78 -4.20 -5.16
N SER A 234 -1.36 -5.25 -4.45
CA SER A 234 -1.64 -6.63 -4.83
C SER A 234 -2.78 -7.18 -3.99
N ALA A 235 -3.73 -7.88 -4.60
CA ALA A 235 -4.73 -8.66 -3.88
C ALA A 235 -4.39 -10.14 -3.91
N LEU A 236 -4.60 -10.83 -2.79
CA LEU A 236 -4.39 -12.25 -2.66
C LEU A 236 -5.48 -13.06 -3.40
N PRO A 237 -5.20 -14.33 -3.76
CA PRO A 237 -6.20 -15.21 -4.36
C PRO A 237 -7.45 -15.33 -3.48
N GLY A 238 -8.63 -15.26 -4.08
CA GLY A 238 -9.91 -15.42 -3.36
C GLY A 238 -10.39 -14.15 -2.64
N THR A 239 -9.74 -13.00 -2.87
CA THR A 239 -10.19 -11.71 -2.33
C THR A 239 -11.59 -11.36 -2.86
N ALA A 240 -12.56 -11.30 -1.94
CA ALA A 240 -13.95 -11.01 -2.26
C ALA A 240 -14.14 -9.68 -3.01
N ALA A 241 -15.06 -9.65 -3.97
CA ALA A 241 -15.47 -8.41 -4.61
C ALA A 241 -16.11 -7.46 -3.59
N GLY A 242 -15.84 -6.17 -3.70
CA GLY A 242 -16.30 -5.17 -2.75
C GLY A 242 -15.54 -3.86 -2.83
N ILE A 243 -15.93 -2.92 -1.98
CA ILE A 243 -15.21 -1.66 -1.77
C ILE A 243 -14.48 -1.76 -0.44
N TYR A 244 -13.17 -1.55 -0.47
CA TYR A 244 -12.28 -1.56 0.66
C TYR A 244 -11.75 -0.14 0.87
N ASN A 245 -11.72 0.31 2.13
CA ASN A 245 -11.07 1.56 2.50
C ASN A 245 -9.80 1.20 3.25
N LEU A 246 -8.66 1.31 2.57
CA LEU A 246 -7.35 1.03 3.14
C LEU A 246 -6.67 2.35 3.51
N GLN A 247 -5.68 2.31 4.38
CA GLN A 247 -4.89 3.50 4.72
C GLN A 247 -3.41 3.20 4.63
N TYR A 248 -2.62 4.17 4.19
CA TYR A 248 -1.18 4.04 4.15
C TYR A 248 -0.51 5.32 4.63
N SER A 249 0.75 5.17 5.01
CA SER A 249 1.61 6.29 5.39
C SER A 249 2.88 6.29 4.55
N ILE A 250 3.32 7.48 4.19
CA ILE A 250 4.58 7.72 3.50
C ILE A 250 5.60 8.15 4.55
N PHE A 251 6.82 7.65 4.43
CA PHE A 251 7.95 8.02 5.28
C PHE A 251 9.15 8.38 4.43
N HIS A 252 9.90 9.40 4.86
CA HIS A 252 11.17 9.75 4.23
C HIS A 252 12.27 8.88 4.84
N VAL A 253 13.11 8.27 4.00
CA VAL A 253 14.16 7.31 4.44
C VAL A 253 15.11 7.90 5.49
N ASN A 254 15.32 9.22 5.47
CA ASN A 254 16.19 9.94 6.42
C ASN A 254 15.43 10.92 7.34
N GLY A 255 14.10 10.99 7.28
CA GLY A 255 13.34 12.16 7.76
C GLY A 255 12.08 11.87 8.57
N GLY A 256 11.71 10.60 8.75
CA GLY A 256 10.52 10.24 9.51
C GLY A 256 9.23 10.43 8.71
N PHE A 257 8.11 10.54 9.42
CA PHE A 257 6.75 10.59 8.86
C PHE A 257 6.56 11.76 7.89
N VAL A 258 5.95 11.48 6.74
CA VAL A 258 5.77 12.42 5.62
C VAL A 258 4.30 12.77 5.45
N GLY A 259 3.41 11.78 5.49
CA GLY A 259 1.96 11.98 5.42
C GLY A 259 1.21 10.65 5.43
N SER A 260 -0.12 10.71 5.52
CA SER A 260 -1.00 9.55 5.40
C SER A 260 -2.16 9.87 4.45
N ALA A 261 -2.65 8.86 3.76
CA ALA A 261 -3.79 8.95 2.86
C ALA A 261 -4.63 7.67 2.92
N SER A 262 -5.85 7.76 2.42
CA SER A 262 -6.78 6.64 2.30
C SER A 262 -6.91 6.19 0.85
N ILE A 263 -7.05 4.89 0.64
CA ILE A 263 -7.30 4.28 -0.66
C ILE A 263 -8.76 3.80 -0.68
N ASN A 264 -9.56 4.35 -1.59
CA ASN A 264 -10.83 3.75 -1.97
C ASN A 264 -10.55 2.68 -3.04
N LEU A 265 -10.41 1.43 -2.60
CA LEU A 265 -10.09 0.29 -3.45
C LEU A 265 -11.37 -0.45 -3.84
N GLN A 266 -11.72 -0.41 -5.12
CA GLN A 266 -12.84 -1.18 -5.66
C GLN A 266 -12.33 -2.48 -6.29
N VAL A 267 -12.72 -3.60 -5.69
CA VAL A 267 -12.39 -4.96 -6.13
C VAL A 267 -13.56 -5.57 -6.89
N PHE A 268 -13.28 -6.08 -8.07
CA PHE A 268 -14.22 -6.79 -8.92
C PHE A 268 -13.83 -8.25 -9.09
N TYR A 269 -14.82 -9.11 -9.32
CA TYR A 269 -14.63 -10.40 -9.97
C TYR A 269 -15.13 -10.35 -11.41
N SER A 270 -14.53 -11.15 -12.27
CA SER A 270 -15.06 -11.47 -13.59
C SER A 270 -15.24 -12.96 -13.71
N ALA A 271 -16.39 -13.39 -14.21
CA ALA A 271 -16.69 -14.81 -14.38
C ALA A 271 -17.39 -15.08 -15.72
N PHE A 272 -17.32 -16.32 -16.17
CA PHE A 272 -18.07 -16.83 -17.30
C PHE A 272 -19.02 -17.90 -16.82
N GLU A 273 -20.29 -17.78 -17.17
CA GLU A 273 -21.28 -18.84 -16.97
C GLU A 273 -21.43 -19.59 -18.29
N LEU A 274 -21.07 -20.87 -18.30
CA LEU A 274 -21.14 -21.73 -19.46
C LEU A 274 -22.36 -22.64 -19.33
N ILE A 275 -23.24 -22.65 -20.32
CA ILE A 275 -24.51 -23.39 -20.27
C ILE A 275 -24.64 -24.24 -21.53
N ALA A 276 -24.67 -25.56 -21.37
CA ALA A 276 -24.98 -26.51 -22.42
C ALA A 276 -26.45 -26.94 -22.32
N PHE A 277 -27.16 -26.91 -23.44
CA PHE A 277 -28.59 -27.24 -23.49
C PHE A 277 -28.94 -27.92 -24.80
N VAL A 278 -29.99 -28.75 -24.80
CA VAL A 278 -30.48 -29.34 -26.05
C VAL A 278 -31.30 -28.31 -26.81
N ASP A 279 -30.83 -27.96 -28.00
CA ASP A 279 -31.49 -27.03 -28.91
C ASP A 279 -32.52 -27.80 -29.74
N TRP A 280 -33.78 -27.79 -29.30
CA TRP A 280 -34.82 -28.63 -29.89
C TRP A 280 -35.42 -28.02 -31.14
N ASP A 281 -35.46 -26.70 -31.24
CA ASP A 281 -36.01 -26.00 -32.39
C ASP A 281 -34.94 -25.53 -33.38
N GLY A 282 -33.65 -25.69 -33.02
CA GLY A 282 -32.50 -25.42 -33.88
C GLY A 282 -32.22 -23.93 -34.05
N ASN A 283 -32.71 -23.09 -33.14
CA ASN A 283 -32.58 -21.63 -33.23
C ASN A 283 -31.32 -21.09 -32.53
N GLY A 284 -30.60 -21.94 -31.77
CA GLY A 284 -29.39 -21.58 -31.03
C GLY A 284 -29.61 -20.74 -29.76
N ILE A 285 -30.85 -20.59 -29.29
CA ILE A 285 -31.26 -19.75 -28.16
C ILE A 285 -31.94 -20.63 -27.11
N LYS A 286 -31.42 -20.59 -25.88
CA LYS A 286 -32.01 -21.32 -24.75
C LYS A 286 -33.44 -20.84 -24.44
N SER A 287 -34.41 -21.73 -24.60
CA SER A 287 -35.82 -21.55 -24.21
C SER A 287 -36.13 -22.28 -22.90
N ASP A 288 -37.16 -21.86 -22.15
CA ASP A 288 -37.49 -22.42 -20.82
C ASP A 288 -37.80 -23.93 -20.83
N ASP A 289 -38.31 -24.44 -21.94
CA ASP A 289 -38.68 -25.84 -22.15
C ASP A 289 -37.51 -26.73 -22.57
N GLU A 290 -36.38 -26.16 -22.97
CA GLU A 290 -35.20 -26.91 -23.38
C GLU A 290 -34.40 -27.43 -22.17
N PRO A 291 -34.11 -28.74 -22.12
CA PRO A 291 -33.36 -29.29 -21.01
C PRO A 291 -31.87 -28.92 -21.09
N LEU A 292 -31.24 -28.83 -19.92
CA LEU A 292 -29.79 -28.73 -19.83
C LEU A 292 -29.14 -30.05 -20.27
N PHE A 293 -27.95 -29.96 -20.86
CA PHE A 293 -27.23 -31.12 -21.38
C PHE A 293 -26.06 -31.47 -20.47
N THR A 294 -26.07 -32.68 -19.92
CA THR A 294 -25.09 -33.13 -18.91
C THR A 294 -24.10 -34.17 -19.45
N GLU A 295 -24.18 -34.53 -20.73
CA GLU A 295 -23.40 -35.61 -21.33
C GLU A 295 -22.20 -35.09 -22.13
N GLY A 296 -21.37 -34.27 -21.50
CA GLY A 296 -20.16 -33.73 -22.09
C GLY A 296 -19.34 -32.91 -21.10
N LYS A 297 -18.44 -32.09 -21.63
CA LYS A 297 -17.56 -31.21 -20.87
C LYS A 297 -17.30 -29.91 -21.60
N PHE A 298 -17.14 -28.83 -20.85
CA PHE A 298 -16.64 -27.56 -21.38
C PHE A 298 -15.12 -27.62 -21.49
N LEU A 299 -14.59 -27.09 -22.59
CA LEU A 299 -13.16 -26.95 -22.82
C LEU A 299 -12.83 -25.46 -22.76
N ILE A 300 -11.85 -25.11 -21.94
CA ILE A 300 -11.36 -23.74 -21.81
C ILE A 300 -9.91 -23.69 -22.27
N SER A 301 -9.59 -22.73 -23.13
CA SER A 301 -8.24 -22.33 -23.47
C SER A 301 -7.98 -20.88 -23.07
N GLY A 302 -6.77 -20.56 -22.62
CA GLY A 302 -6.35 -19.21 -22.25
C GLY A 302 -5.09 -18.77 -22.99
N SER A 303 -4.96 -17.46 -23.26
CA SER A 303 -3.76 -16.85 -23.85
C SER A 303 -2.50 -16.98 -22.99
N ASP A 304 -2.69 -17.29 -21.70
CA ASP A 304 -1.66 -17.61 -20.72
C ASP A 304 -1.19 -19.08 -20.78
N GLY A 305 -1.76 -19.90 -21.68
CA GLY A 305 -1.50 -21.33 -21.80
C GLY A 305 -2.42 -22.21 -20.96
N THR A 306 -3.46 -21.64 -20.33
CA THR A 306 -4.50 -22.41 -19.66
C THR A 306 -5.15 -23.39 -20.63
N GLU A 307 -5.26 -24.66 -20.24
CA GLU A 307 -6.06 -25.69 -20.91
C GLU A 307 -6.80 -26.50 -19.84
N LEU A 308 -8.14 -26.42 -19.82
CA LEU A 308 -8.96 -27.06 -18.81
C LEU A 308 -10.13 -27.82 -19.43
N GLU A 309 -10.45 -28.95 -18.80
CA GLU A 309 -11.63 -29.75 -19.07
C GLU A 309 -12.57 -29.71 -17.86
N LEU A 310 -13.77 -29.16 -18.05
CA LEU A 310 -14.71 -28.90 -16.98
C LEU A 310 -15.96 -29.76 -17.16
N TYR A 311 -16.13 -30.72 -16.26
CA TYR A 311 -17.29 -31.60 -16.22
C TYR A 311 -18.42 -30.93 -15.43
N SER A 312 -19.64 -31.02 -15.94
CA SER A 312 -20.82 -30.51 -15.23
C SER A 312 -21.94 -31.55 -15.20
N ASP A 313 -22.29 -31.97 -13.99
CA ASP A 313 -23.44 -32.85 -13.73
C ASP A 313 -24.79 -32.13 -13.88
N THR A 314 -24.77 -30.81 -14.09
CA THR A 314 -25.97 -29.96 -14.21
C THR A 314 -26.14 -29.33 -15.59
N GLY A 315 -25.13 -29.42 -16.46
CA GLY A 315 -25.08 -28.73 -17.76
C GLY A 315 -24.75 -27.24 -17.65
N THR A 316 -24.40 -26.76 -16.45
CA THR A 316 -23.94 -25.38 -16.20
C THR A 316 -22.59 -25.36 -15.48
N TYR A 317 -21.73 -24.40 -15.77
CA TYR A 317 -20.47 -24.21 -15.06
C TYR A 317 -20.14 -22.72 -14.94
N VAL A 318 -19.73 -22.27 -13.74
CA VAL A 318 -19.22 -20.90 -13.54
C VAL A 318 -17.71 -20.95 -13.43
N TYR A 319 -17.02 -20.35 -14.39
CA TYR A 319 -15.57 -20.24 -14.41
C TYR A 319 -15.13 -18.82 -14.04
N ASN A 320 -14.39 -18.70 -12.94
CA ASN A 320 -13.80 -17.43 -12.54
C ASN A 320 -12.58 -17.13 -13.42
N SER A 321 -12.57 -15.92 -13.99
CA SER A 321 -11.60 -15.52 -15.00
C SER A 321 -10.53 -14.60 -14.44
N VAL A 322 -9.37 -14.55 -15.09
CA VAL A 322 -8.27 -13.64 -14.76
C VAL A 322 -8.26 -12.49 -15.75
N SER A 323 -8.21 -11.24 -15.28
CA SER A 323 -8.48 -10.04 -16.09
C SER A 323 -7.51 -9.76 -17.24
N ASN A 324 -6.34 -10.40 -17.27
CA ASN A 324 -5.32 -10.23 -18.30
C ASN A 324 -5.23 -11.42 -19.28
N THR A 325 -6.11 -12.41 -19.15
CA THR A 325 -6.16 -13.58 -20.01
C THR A 325 -7.33 -13.46 -20.98
N THR A 326 -7.05 -13.67 -22.25
CA THR A 326 -8.06 -13.85 -23.28
C THR A 326 -8.39 -15.34 -23.38
N TYR A 327 -9.68 -15.69 -23.43
CA TYR A 327 -10.15 -17.08 -23.37
C TYR A 327 -10.81 -17.56 -24.66
N GLY A 328 -10.73 -18.86 -24.89
CA GLY A 328 -11.56 -19.61 -25.83
C GLY A 328 -12.39 -20.65 -25.07
N PHE A 329 -13.63 -20.84 -25.52
CA PHE A 329 -14.55 -21.84 -24.97
C PHE A 329 -15.11 -22.72 -26.08
N SER A 330 -15.16 -24.02 -25.84
CA SER A 330 -15.89 -24.97 -26.67
C SER A 330 -16.55 -26.03 -25.80
N TYR A 331 -17.41 -26.86 -26.40
CA TYR A 331 -18.06 -27.96 -25.73
C TYR A 331 -17.78 -29.27 -26.44
N GLN A 332 -17.42 -30.30 -25.68
CA GLN A 332 -17.21 -31.65 -26.19
C GLN A 332 -18.28 -32.59 -25.62
N VAL A 333 -19.07 -33.17 -26.51
CA VAL A 333 -20.03 -34.23 -26.18
C VAL A 333 -19.27 -35.53 -25.87
N ASN A 334 -19.72 -36.28 -24.86
CA ASN A 334 -19.14 -37.57 -24.49
C ASN A 334 -19.21 -38.57 -25.66
N ASP A 335 -18.19 -39.40 -25.83
CA ASP A 335 -18.09 -40.37 -26.93
C ASP A 335 -19.32 -41.26 -27.10
N GLY A 336 -19.92 -41.69 -25.98
CA GLY A 336 -21.13 -42.52 -25.99
C GLY A 336 -22.39 -41.81 -26.50
N SER A 337 -22.38 -40.48 -26.53
CA SER A 337 -23.50 -39.61 -26.88
C SER A 337 -23.37 -38.99 -28.27
N LEU A 338 -22.17 -39.05 -28.89
CA LEU A 338 -21.89 -38.54 -30.24
C LEU A 338 -22.84 -39.03 -31.35
N PRO A 339 -23.39 -40.27 -31.31
CA PRO A 339 -24.35 -40.70 -32.33
C PRO A 339 -25.64 -39.89 -32.38
N LEU A 340 -25.99 -39.19 -31.28
CA LEU A 340 -27.26 -38.48 -31.12
C LEU A 340 -27.09 -36.99 -30.89
N PHE A 341 -25.94 -36.56 -30.40
CA PHE A 341 -25.70 -35.20 -29.95
C PHE A 341 -24.40 -34.66 -30.52
N SER A 342 -24.42 -33.39 -30.94
CA SER A 342 -23.23 -32.67 -31.38
C SER A 342 -23.29 -31.20 -30.95
N CYS A 343 -22.12 -30.59 -30.77
CA CYS A 343 -21.98 -29.17 -30.56
C CYS A 343 -20.85 -28.66 -31.44
N GLU A 344 -21.14 -27.66 -32.27
CA GLU A 344 -20.14 -26.98 -33.11
C GLU A 344 -19.82 -25.57 -32.59
N THR A 345 -20.51 -25.13 -31.55
CA THR A 345 -20.36 -23.79 -31.00
C THR A 345 -19.04 -23.64 -30.26
N SER A 346 -18.27 -22.63 -30.68
CA SER A 346 -17.06 -22.21 -29.99
C SER A 346 -17.00 -20.69 -29.92
N PHE A 347 -16.47 -20.18 -28.83
CA PHE A 347 -16.17 -18.77 -28.61
C PHE A 347 -14.66 -18.60 -28.56
N LEU A 348 -14.15 -17.58 -29.24
CA LEU A 348 -12.72 -17.27 -29.28
C LEU A 348 -12.52 -15.80 -28.90
N ASP A 349 -11.30 -15.47 -28.47
CA ASP A 349 -10.88 -14.11 -28.15
C ASP A 349 -11.76 -13.41 -27.10
N ILE A 350 -12.25 -14.17 -26.12
CA ILE A 350 -13.13 -13.67 -25.07
C ILE A 350 -12.32 -12.98 -23.98
N ASN A 351 -12.55 -11.68 -23.83
CA ASN A 351 -11.95 -10.89 -22.76
C ASN A 351 -12.91 -10.80 -21.57
N PRO A 352 -12.45 -11.09 -20.34
CA PRO A 352 -13.22 -10.89 -19.14
C PRO A 352 -13.71 -9.46 -18.98
N VAL A 353 -14.96 -9.30 -18.55
CA VAL A 353 -15.53 -7.99 -18.22
C VAL A 353 -15.49 -7.83 -16.70
N ALA A 354 -14.74 -6.83 -16.23
CA ALA A 354 -14.60 -6.56 -14.80
C ALA A 354 -15.98 -6.32 -14.15
N GLY A 355 -16.25 -7.02 -13.06
CA GLY A 355 -17.47 -6.85 -12.26
C GLY A 355 -18.70 -7.52 -12.84
N SER A 356 -18.54 -8.38 -13.85
CA SER A 356 -19.64 -9.03 -14.56
C SER A 356 -19.44 -10.54 -14.68
N THR A 357 -20.56 -11.26 -14.64
CA THR A 357 -20.64 -12.64 -15.12
C THR A 357 -21.25 -12.62 -16.51
N THR A 358 -20.51 -13.11 -17.51
CA THR A 358 -21.00 -13.20 -18.89
C THR A 358 -21.41 -14.63 -19.20
N THR A 359 -22.64 -14.83 -19.65
CA THR A 359 -23.17 -16.16 -19.98
C THR A 359 -22.90 -16.53 -21.45
N TYR A 360 -22.40 -17.74 -21.67
CA TYR A 360 -22.14 -18.35 -22.97
C TYR A 360 -22.94 -19.64 -23.11
N PHE A 361 -23.77 -19.67 -24.16
CA PHE A 361 -24.66 -20.79 -24.46
C PHE A 361 -24.05 -21.71 -25.52
N PHE A 362 -24.12 -23.01 -25.26
CA PHE A 362 -23.68 -24.08 -26.14
C PHE A 362 -24.91 -24.90 -26.57
N PRO A 363 -25.55 -24.53 -27.68
CA PRO A 363 -26.66 -25.29 -28.25
C PRO A 363 -26.17 -26.66 -28.71
N ILE A 364 -26.75 -27.70 -28.14
CA ILE A 364 -26.48 -29.09 -28.50
C ILE A 364 -27.51 -29.50 -29.54
N THR A 365 -27.04 -29.71 -30.76
CA THR A 365 -27.87 -30.30 -31.81
C THR A 365 -28.19 -31.73 -31.41
N SER A 366 -29.45 -32.12 -31.51
CA SER A 366 -29.88 -33.48 -31.22
C SER A 366 -30.62 -34.13 -32.37
N ILE A 367 -30.39 -35.42 -32.56
CA ILE A 367 -31.25 -36.27 -33.38
C ILE A 367 -32.40 -36.75 -32.48
N PRO A 368 -33.67 -36.55 -32.85
CA PRO A 368 -34.81 -37.00 -32.05
C PRO A 368 -34.80 -38.52 -31.83
N GLU A 369 -34.56 -38.97 -30.59
CA GLU A 369 -34.56 -40.38 -30.21
C GLU A 369 -35.06 -40.57 -28.78
N ILE A 370 -35.90 -41.59 -28.57
CA ILE A 370 -36.21 -42.12 -27.23
C ILE A 370 -35.18 -43.21 -26.93
N ASN A 371 -34.32 -43.00 -25.95
CA ASN A 371 -33.25 -43.95 -25.63
C ASN A 371 -33.05 -44.06 -24.11
N GLY A 372 -33.26 -45.26 -23.57
CA GLY A 372 -33.18 -45.54 -22.14
C GLY A 372 -32.00 -46.44 -21.82
N ALA A 373 -31.17 -46.02 -20.86
CA ALA A 373 -30.12 -46.84 -20.29
C ALA A 373 -30.55 -47.38 -18.92
N VAL A 374 -30.29 -48.66 -18.68
CA VAL A 374 -30.50 -49.31 -17.38
C VAL A 374 -29.17 -49.80 -16.85
N SER A 375 -28.86 -49.47 -15.60
CA SER A 375 -27.70 -49.99 -14.89
C SER A 375 -28.11 -50.57 -13.54
N LEU A 376 -27.42 -51.62 -13.12
CA LEU A 376 -27.61 -52.28 -11.84
C LEU A 376 -26.36 -52.05 -10.98
N ILE A 377 -26.54 -51.50 -9.79
CA ILE A 377 -25.48 -51.26 -8.82
C ILE A 377 -25.65 -52.22 -7.65
N SER A 378 -24.54 -52.88 -7.29
CA SER A 378 -24.43 -53.68 -6.07
C SER A 378 -23.35 -53.09 -5.19
N TYR A 379 -23.64 -52.95 -3.90
CA TYR A 379 -22.68 -52.45 -2.91
C TYR A 379 -21.95 -53.59 -2.18
N GLN A 380 -22.39 -54.84 -2.38
CA GLN A 380 -21.91 -56.00 -1.64
C GLN A 380 -21.86 -57.25 -2.54
N THR A 381 -20.97 -58.18 -2.22
CA THR A 381 -20.91 -59.48 -2.91
C THR A 381 -22.05 -60.39 -2.41
N PRO A 382 -22.69 -61.19 -3.28
CA PRO A 382 -23.69 -62.17 -2.85
C PRO A 382 -23.11 -63.11 -1.79
N SER A 383 -23.87 -63.40 -0.72
CA SER A 383 -23.46 -64.41 0.27
C SER A 383 -24.68 -65.19 0.77
N PRO A 384 -24.60 -66.53 0.84
CA PRO A 384 -25.71 -67.36 1.29
C PRO A 384 -26.19 -66.97 2.69
N GLY A 385 -27.51 -66.87 2.87
CA GLY A 385 -28.13 -66.55 4.15
C GLY A 385 -28.11 -65.06 4.54
N PHE A 386 -27.63 -64.15 3.68
CA PHE A 386 -27.62 -62.71 3.96
C PHE A 386 -28.50 -61.91 3.00
N THR A 387 -29.08 -60.82 3.53
CA THR A 387 -29.78 -59.81 2.73
C THR A 387 -28.76 -58.91 2.03
N ARG A 388 -29.04 -58.55 0.77
CA ARG A 388 -28.22 -57.67 -0.06
C ARG A 388 -29.06 -56.55 -0.65
N TYR A 389 -28.48 -55.36 -0.69
CA TYR A 389 -29.08 -54.15 -1.22
C TYR A 389 -28.56 -53.86 -2.62
N TYR A 390 -29.48 -53.52 -3.52
CA TYR A 390 -29.22 -53.21 -4.93
C TYR A 390 -29.97 -51.95 -5.34
N GLU A 391 -29.43 -51.26 -6.34
CA GLU A 391 -30.11 -50.14 -7.01
C GLU A 391 -30.17 -50.41 -8.51
N VAL A 392 -31.36 -50.30 -9.10
CA VAL A 392 -31.50 -50.15 -10.54
C VAL A 392 -31.61 -48.67 -10.85
N LYS A 393 -30.70 -48.15 -11.67
CA LYS A 393 -30.80 -46.79 -12.23
C LYS A 393 -31.32 -46.89 -13.66
N VAL A 394 -32.38 -46.15 -13.93
CA VAL A 394 -32.93 -45.96 -15.27
C VAL A 394 -32.68 -44.51 -15.64
N LYS A 395 -31.93 -44.27 -16.71
CA LYS A 395 -31.62 -42.93 -17.21
C LYS A 395 -32.15 -42.79 -18.64
N ASN A 396 -32.81 -41.67 -18.93
CA ASN A 396 -33.09 -41.29 -20.31
C ASN A 396 -31.80 -40.70 -20.92
N ILE A 397 -31.19 -41.40 -21.87
CA ILE A 397 -30.00 -40.91 -22.59
C ILE A 397 -30.36 -40.38 -23.99
N GLY A 398 -31.65 -40.36 -24.34
CA GLY A 398 -32.17 -39.80 -25.58
C GLY A 398 -32.54 -38.32 -25.47
N SER A 399 -32.87 -37.74 -26.61
CA SER A 399 -33.26 -36.34 -26.77
C SER A 399 -34.77 -36.12 -26.62
N LEU A 400 -35.56 -37.20 -26.59
CA LEU A 400 -37.01 -37.17 -26.39
C LEU A 400 -37.39 -37.76 -25.02
N PRO A 401 -38.51 -37.32 -24.39
CA PRO A 401 -38.96 -37.87 -23.13
C PRO A 401 -39.35 -39.36 -23.26
N ILE A 402 -38.94 -40.16 -22.27
CA ILE A 402 -39.49 -41.49 -22.07
C ILE A 402 -40.84 -41.32 -21.38
N VAL A 403 -41.90 -41.91 -21.92
CA VAL A 403 -43.26 -41.81 -21.37
C VAL A 403 -43.87 -43.19 -21.24
N ASN A 404 -44.48 -43.47 -20.08
CA ASN A 404 -45.18 -44.73 -19.79
C ASN A 404 -44.33 -45.99 -19.98
N ALA A 405 -43.02 -45.91 -19.76
CA ALA A 405 -42.15 -47.08 -19.83
C ALA A 405 -42.41 -48.05 -18.67
N VAL A 406 -42.09 -49.32 -18.92
CA VAL A 406 -42.20 -50.41 -17.96
C VAL A 406 -40.83 -51.02 -17.74
N LEU A 407 -40.36 -51.01 -16.49
CA LEU A 407 -39.15 -51.70 -16.08
C LEU A 407 -39.55 -53.02 -15.40
N ASN A 408 -39.00 -54.12 -15.90
CA ASN A 408 -39.11 -55.44 -15.28
C ASN A 408 -37.77 -55.79 -14.63
N VAL A 409 -37.78 -55.99 -13.31
CA VAL A 409 -36.59 -56.40 -12.56
C VAL A 409 -36.79 -57.83 -12.09
N GLN A 410 -35.91 -58.72 -12.52
CA GLN A 410 -35.87 -60.10 -12.07
C GLN A 410 -34.91 -60.25 -10.89
N LYS A 411 -35.34 -60.93 -9.84
CA LYS A 411 -34.48 -61.30 -8.72
C LYS A 411 -33.52 -62.42 -9.16
N PRO A 412 -32.32 -62.51 -8.55
CA PRO A 412 -31.41 -63.63 -8.77
C PRO A 412 -32.07 -64.98 -8.45
N GLU A 413 -31.62 -66.05 -9.10
CA GLU A 413 -31.99 -67.42 -8.70
C GLU A 413 -31.59 -67.70 -7.24
N ASN A 414 -32.29 -68.64 -6.58
CA ASN A 414 -32.04 -69.04 -5.18
C ASN A 414 -32.07 -67.88 -4.18
N SER A 415 -32.96 -66.92 -4.42
CA SER A 415 -33.15 -65.76 -3.56
C SER A 415 -34.62 -65.40 -3.37
N THR A 416 -34.90 -64.62 -2.34
CA THR A 416 -36.22 -64.06 -2.01
C THR A 416 -36.15 -62.54 -2.01
N LEU A 417 -37.13 -61.89 -2.63
CA LEU A 417 -37.24 -60.43 -2.63
C LEU A 417 -37.73 -59.97 -1.25
N VAL A 418 -36.97 -59.13 -0.58
CA VAL A 418 -37.24 -58.66 0.79
C VAL A 418 -37.97 -57.32 0.76
N SER A 419 -37.46 -56.38 -0.03
CA SER A 419 -38.03 -55.05 -0.19
C SER A 419 -37.81 -54.54 -1.61
N TYR A 420 -38.67 -53.63 -2.05
CA TYR A 420 -38.65 -53.00 -3.37
C TYR A 420 -39.44 -51.69 -3.30
N CYS A 421 -39.39 -50.89 -4.37
CA CYS A 421 -40.01 -49.57 -4.36
C CYS A 421 -41.52 -49.62 -4.03
N ASN A 422 -42.01 -48.71 -3.19
CA ASN A 422 -43.41 -48.72 -2.72
C ASN A 422 -44.46 -48.56 -3.85
N THR A 423 -44.04 -48.07 -5.01
CA THR A 423 -44.89 -47.86 -6.19
C THR A 423 -44.70 -48.93 -7.26
N CYS A 424 -43.97 -50.00 -6.92
CA CYS A 424 -43.71 -51.15 -7.78
C CYS A 424 -44.73 -52.26 -7.47
N ILE A 425 -44.96 -53.13 -8.46
CA ILE A 425 -45.85 -54.28 -8.37
C ILE A 425 -44.97 -55.53 -8.26
N ALA A 426 -45.13 -56.33 -7.20
CA ALA A 426 -44.43 -57.61 -7.09
C ALA A 426 -44.84 -58.57 -8.22
N THR A 427 -43.87 -59.31 -8.74
CA THR A 427 -44.08 -60.40 -9.69
C THR A 427 -43.59 -61.72 -9.08
N ALA A 428 -43.89 -62.85 -9.71
CA ALA A 428 -43.43 -64.16 -9.21
C ALA A 428 -41.89 -64.23 -9.06
N ASP A 429 -41.17 -63.55 -9.95
CA ASP A 429 -39.71 -63.61 -10.06
C ASP A 429 -39.02 -62.25 -9.79
N GLY A 430 -39.69 -61.30 -9.13
CA GLY A 430 -39.11 -59.98 -8.85
C GLY A 430 -40.16 -58.90 -8.68
N PHE A 431 -40.00 -57.77 -9.39
CA PHE A 431 -40.96 -56.68 -9.37
C PHE A 431 -40.99 -55.93 -10.70
N GLN A 432 -42.08 -55.18 -10.92
CA GLN A 432 -42.30 -54.35 -12.08
C GLN A 432 -42.55 -52.91 -11.63
N LYS A 433 -41.95 -51.95 -12.32
CA LYS A 433 -42.27 -50.52 -12.21
C LYS A 433 -42.92 -50.07 -13.50
N THR A 434 -44.19 -49.68 -13.44
CA THR A 434 -44.95 -49.12 -14.57
C THR A 434 -44.99 -47.60 -14.51
N ASN A 435 -45.41 -46.98 -15.62
CA ASN A 435 -45.58 -45.54 -15.76
C ASN A 435 -44.30 -44.76 -15.44
N ILE A 436 -43.15 -45.27 -15.88
CA ILE A 436 -41.90 -44.52 -15.82
C ILE A 436 -41.96 -43.44 -16.89
N THR A 437 -41.89 -42.20 -16.44
CA THR A 437 -41.76 -41.02 -17.29
C THR A 437 -40.48 -40.32 -16.87
N LEU A 438 -39.59 -40.07 -17.83
CA LEU A 438 -38.31 -39.41 -17.64
C LEU A 438 -38.14 -38.36 -18.74
N ALA A 439 -37.92 -37.11 -18.36
CA ALA A 439 -37.42 -36.08 -19.27
C ALA A 439 -36.05 -36.49 -19.84
N PRO A 440 -35.57 -35.87 -20.93
CA PRO A 440 -34.20 -36.08 -21.41
C PRO A 440 -33.18 -35.92 -20.28
N PHE A 441 -32.21 -36.83 -20.22
CA PHE A 441 -31.14 -36.91 -19.20
C PHE A 441 -31.59 -37.14 -17.76
N GLU A 442 -32.90 -37.20 -17.49
CA GLU A 442 -33.44 -37.51 -16.17
C GLU A 442 -33.13 -38.96 -15.80
N GLN A 443 -32.83 -39.17 -14.51
CA GLN A 443 -32.54 -40.48 -13.94
C GLN A 443 -33.50 -40.79 -12.78
N ALA A 444 -34.08 -41.98 -12.80
CA ALA A 444 -34.75 -42.58 -11.66
C ALA A 444 -33.87 -43.67 -11.03
N VAL A 445 -33.84 -43.71 -9.69
CA VAL A 445 -33.15 -44.75 -8.92
C VAL A 445 -34.19 -45.57 -8.16
N LEU A 446 -34.13 -46.89 -8.30
CA LEU A 446 -35.06 -47.84 -7.70
C LEU A 446 -34.30 -48.81 -6.80
N PRO A 447 -34.34 -48.61 -5.47
CA PRO A 447 -33.71 -49.52 -4.53
C PRO A 447 -34.54 -50.79 -4.31
N PHE A 448 -33.86 -51.91 -4.08
CA PHE A 448 -34.49 -53.18 -3.69
C PHE A 448 -33.52 -54.06 -2.90
N GLU A 449 -34.06 -54.97 -2.10
CA GLU A 449 -33.28 -55.90 -1.28
C GLU A 449 -33.66 -57.34 -1.59
N VAL A 450 -32.63 -58.19 -1.58
CA VAL A 450 -32.73 -59.61 -1.89
C VAL A 450 -32.03 -60.42 -0.80
N GLN A 451 -32.73 -61.41 -0.25
CA GLN A 451 -32.19 -62.38 0.69
C GLN A 451 -31.80 -63.66 -0.06
N PHE A 452 -30.52 -64.00 -0.05
CA PHE A 452 -30.04 -65.25 -0.63
C PHE A 452 -30.35 -66.43 0.29
N ASN A 453 -30.75 -67.55 -0.29
CA ASN A 453 -31.05 -68.77 0.46
C ASN A 453 -29.80 -69.22 1.26
N THR A 454 -30.02 -69.81 2.43
CA THR A 454 -28.97 -70.49 3.18
C THR A 454 -28.49 -71.72 2.40
N ILE A 455 -27.20 -72.07 2.51
CA ILE A 455 -26.72 -73.36 2.00
C ILE A 455 -27.48 -74.47 2.76
N PRO A 456 -28.03 -75.49 2.07
CA PRO A 456 -28.66 -76.62 2.74
C PRO A 456 -27.70 -77.27 3.73
N ASN A 457 -28.20 -77.67 4.90
CA ASN A 457 -27.42 -78.49 5.82
C ASN A 457 -27.23 -79.88 5.19
N ILE A 458 -26.00 -80.21 4.78
CA ILE A 458 -25.65 -81.54 4.28
C ILE A 458 -25.50 -82.49 5.47
N GLN A 459 -26.28 -83.58 5.51
CA GLN A 459 -26.12 -84.65 6.49
C GLN A 459 -25.23 -85.76 5.91
N LEU A 460 -24.57 -86.53 6.79
CA LEU A 460 -23.79 -87.69 6.36
C LEU A 460 -24.73 -88.73 5.75
N GLY A 461 -24.66 -88.91 4.42
CA GLY A 461 -25.50 -89.84 3.65
C GLY A 461 -26.31 -89.19 2.52
N ASP A 462 -26.32 -87.87 2.41
CA ASP A 462 -26.96 -87.18 1.28
C ASP A 462 -26.13 -87.38 0.00
N TYR A 463 -26.76 -87.86 -1.09
CA TYR A 463 -26.14 -87.94 -2.42
C TYR A 463 -26.39 -86.64 -3.18
N VAL A 464 -25.34 -86.14 -3.84
CA VAL A 464 -25.36 -84.95 -4.72
C VAL A 464 -26.22 -85.19 -5.96
#